data_AF-A0A290Z1G5-F1
#
_entry.id   AF-A0A290Z1G5-F1
#
_cell.length_a   1.000
_cell.length_b   1.000
_cell.length_c   1.000
_cell.angle_alpha   90.00
_cell.angle_beta   90.00
_cell.angle_gamma   90.00
#
_symmetry.space_group_name_H-M   'P 1'
#
loop_
_entity.id
_entity.type
_entity.pdbx_description
1 polymer ?
#
loop_
_entity_poly.entity_id
_entity_poly.type
_entity_poly.pdbx_seq_one_letter_code
_entity_poly.pdbx_strand_id
1 'polypeptide(L)'
;MAESAEPARDAVDDSVRITAADSVRITCLDSARAAVATRGLGGARGGLRTSADESVRITASGSVRITGRDDSVRITARQDGSVRITAGQDDSVRITAADDSVRITARHDDSVRITAADDSVRITADDSVRITAHDDSVRITAREDDSARTTARQDDSVRITALAA
;
A
#
# COMPACT_ATOMS: atom_id res chain seq x y z
N MET A 1 15.85 -30.00 11.98
CA MET A 1 14.59 -29.56 12.61
C MET A 1 14.34 -28.15 12.10
N ALA A 2 13.40 -27.99 11.19
CA ALA A 2 13.04 -26.67 10.66
C ALA A 2 12.09 -26.00 11.66
N GLU A 3 12.59 -24.97 12.31
CA GLU A 3 11.80 -24.09 13.18
C GLU A 3 10.88 -23.27 12.25
N SER A 4 9.65 -23.75 12.06
CA SER A 4 8.60 -22.97 11.41
C SER A 4 8.31 -21.75 12.27
N ALA A 5 8.89 -20.60 11.92
CA ALA A 5 8.50 -19.32 12.48
C ALA A 5 7.02 -19.08 12.20
N GLU A 6 6.19 -19.25 13.24
CA GLU A 6 4.77 -18.92 13.16
C GLU A 6 4.61 -17.40 12.94
N PRO A 7 3.73 -16.96 12.03
CA PRO A 7 3.48 -15.54 11.87
C PRO A 7 2.86 -15.01 13.17
N ALA A 8 3.43 -13.93 13.72
CA ALA A 8 2.81 -13.21 14.85
C ALA A 8 1.39 -12.80 14.45
N ARG A 9 0.39 -13.31 15.17
CA ARG A 9 -1.04 -13.04 15.01
C ARG A 9 -1.49 -12.25 16.23
N ASP A 10 -1.68 -10.96 16.06
CA ASP A 10 -2.26 -10.10 17.10
C ASP A 10 -3.63 -9.66 16.57
N ALA A 11 -4.68 -10.11 17.27
CA ALA A 11 -6.04 -9.67 17.05
C ALA A 11 -6.49 -8.96 18.32
N VAL A 12 -6.53 -7.63 18.29
CA VAL A 12 -6.84 -6.79 19.44
C VAL A 12 -7.87 -5.75 18.98
N ASP A 13 -8.89 -5.51 19.81
CA ASP A 13 -9.90 -4.46 19.57
C ASP A 13 -9.23 -3.07 19.55
N ASP A 14 -8.25 -2.85 20.42
CA ASP A 14 -7.50 -1.60 20.54
C ASP A 14 -6.42 -1.43 19.45
N SER A 15 -5.85 -0.21 19.40
CA SER A 15 -4.76 0.11 18.50
C SER A 15 -3.56 -0.85 18.63
N VAL A 16 -3.26 -1.59 17.55
CA VAL A 16 -2.19 -2.60 17.54
C VAL A 16 -0.87 -1.98 17.12
N ARG A 17 0.19 -2.14 17.94
CA ARG A 17 1.56 -1.73 17.58
C ARG A 17 2.51 -2.90 17.52
N ILE A 18 2.94 -3.28 16.32
CA ILE A 18 3.84 -4.42 16.11
C ILE A 18 5.15 -3.99 15.46
N THR A 19 6.26 -4.52 15.97
CA THR A 19 7.56 -4.48 15.28
C THR A 19 8.05 -5.91 15.12
N ALA A 20 8.28 -6.34 13.89
CA ALA A 20 8.72 -7.71 13.60
C ALA A 20 9.80 -7.74 12.51
N ALA A 21 10.58 -8.82 12.51
CA ALA A 21 11.57 -9.08 11.46
C ALA A 21 10.98 -9.87 10.27
N ASP A 22 9.90 -10.61 10.53
CA ASP A 22 9.33 -11.59 9.60
C ASP A 22 7.89 -11.25 9.22
N SER A 23 7.20 -12.23 8.63
CA SER A 23 5.80 -12.10 8.23
C SER A 23 4.90 -11.83 9.43
N VAL A 24 4.12 -10.75 9.35
CA VAL A 24 3.16 -10.37 10.39
C VAL A 24 1.76 -10.36 9.80
N ARG A 25 0.80 -10.85 10.59
CA ARG A 25 -0.61 -10.68 10.29
C ARG A 25 -1.28 -9.92 11.43
N ILE A 26 -1.85 -8.78 11.09
CA ILE A 26 -2.58 -7.90 12.00
C ILE A 26 -4.04 -7.91 11.58
N THR A 27 -4.93 -8.07 12.55
CA THR A 27 -6.35 -7.80 12.38
C THR A 27 -6.79 -6.99 13.59
N CYS A 28 -7.16 -5.74 13.40
CA CYS A 28 -7.71 -4.91 14.48
C CYS A 28 -8.99 -4.23 13.99
N LEU A 29 -9.86 -3.81 14.90
CA LEU A 29 -11.04 -3.01 14.55
C LEU A 29 -10.67 -1.53 14.44
N ASP A 30 -9.90 -1.00 15.37
CA ASP A 30 -9.55 0.42 15.36
C ASP A 30 -8.34 0.71 14.45
N SER A 31 -7.16 0.84 15.03
CA SER A 31 -5.99 1.39 14.35
C SER A 31 -4.79 0.44 14.36
N ALA A 32 -4.19 0.17 13.20
CA ALA A 32 -2.99 -0.65 13.07
C ALA A 32 -1.73 0.21 12.86
N ARG A 33 -0.68 -0.04 13.66
CA ARG A 33 0.67 0.49 13.43
C ARG A 33 1.70 -0.62 13.39
N ALA A 34 2.27 -0.86 12.20
CA ALA A 34 3.26 -1.92 12.02
C ALA A 34 4.59 -1.38 11.49
N ALA A 35 5.70 -1.90 12.02
CA ALA A 35 7.04 -1.75 11.47
C ALA A 35 7.62 -3.14 11.20
N VAL A 36 7.75 -3.53 9.94
CA VAL A 36 8.32 -4.83 9.54
C VAL A 36 9.62 -4.60 8.79
N ALA A 37 10.73 -5.01 9.39
CA ALA A 37 12.05 -4.88 8.78
C ALA A 37 12.60 -6.28 8.48
N THR A 38 12.68 -6.65 7.21
CA THR A 38 13.31 -7.90 6.79
C THR A 38 14.81 -7.81 7.11
N ARG A 39 15.25 -8.46 8.18
CA ARG A 39 16.68 -8.64 8.48
C ARG A 39 17.15 -9.90 7.76
N GLY A 40 18.08 -9.73 6.81
CA GLY A 40 18.60 -10.79 5.97
C GLY A 40 19.13 -11.99 6.75
N LEU A 41 18.31 -13.02 6.88
CA LEU A 41 18.69 -14.40 7.16
C LEU A 41 17.78 -15.29 6.31
N GLY A 42 18.32 -15.79 5.19
CA GLY A 42 17.83 -16.97 4.47
C GLY A 42 16.34 -17.01 4.07
N GLY A 43 16.02 -16.54 2.87
CA GLY A 43 14.98 -17.13 2.02
C GLY A 43 13.50 -16.86 2.34
N ALA A 44 13.14 -16.30 3.49
CA ALA A 44 11.75 -15.94 3.79
C ALA A 44 11.45 -14.50 3.32
N ARG A 45 10.72 -14.36 2.20
CA ARG A 45 10.10 -13.09 1.79
C ARG A 45 8.99 -12.73 2.79
N GLY A 46 9.37 -12.07 3.88
CA GLY A 46 8.44 -11.57 4.89
C GLY A 46 7.38 -10.67 4.26
N GLY A 47 6.11 -10.92 4.61
CA GLY A 47 4.98 -10.13 4.14
C GLY A 47 4.12 -9.64 5.30
N LEU A 48 3.75 -8.37 5.28
CA LEU A 48 2.79 -7.80 6.23
C LEU A 48 1.39 -7.89 5.64
N ARG A 49 0.46 -8.46 6.41
CA ARG A 49 -0.98 -8.43 6.11
C ARG A 49 -1.70 -7.71 7.23
N THR A 50 -2.47 -6.67 6.90
CA THR A 50 -3.26 -5.93 7.87
C THR A 50 -4.70 -5.77 7.41
N SER A 51 -5.62 -5.75 8.37
CA SER A 51 -7.00 -5.32 8.25
C SER A 51 -7.33 -4.44 9.44
N ALA A 52 -7.80 -3.22 9.19
CA ALA A 52 -8.27 -2.23 10.17
C ALA A 52 -9.50 -1.52 9.59
N ASP A 53 -10.24 -0.79 10.44
CA ASP A 53 -11.42 -0.02 10.04
C ASP A 53 -11.33 1.49 10.39
N GLU A 54 -10.17 2.01 10.84
CA GLU A 54 -9.96 3.45 11.06
C GLU A 54 -8.64 3.98 10.48
N SER A 55 -7.50 3.44 10.93
CA SER A 55 -6.22 3.98 10.50
C SER A 55 -5.09 2.96 10.47
N VAL A 56 -4.31 2.99 9.38
CA VAL A 56 -3.22 2.06 9.17
C VAL A 56 -1.94 2.81 8.88
N ARG A 57 -0.93 2.63 9.74
CA ARG A 57 0.42 3.15 9.49
C ARG A 57 1.46 2.06 9.44
N ILE A 58 2.02 1.87 8.25
CA ILE A 58 2.97 0.79 7.97
C ILE A 58 4.32 1.35 7.54
N THR A 59 5.38 0.78 8.08
CA THR A 59 6.73 0.88 7.51
C THR A 59 7.25 -0.53 7.25
N ALA A 60 7.53 -0.87 6.00
CA ALA A 60 7.92 -2.21 5.62
C ALA A 60 9.08 -2.22 4.62
N SER A 61 9.94 -3.24 4.72
CA SER A 61 11.04 -3.52 3.78
C SER A 61 10.73 -4.72 2.87
N GLY A 62 9.44 -5.00 2.66
CA GLY A 62 8.98 -6.22 2.00
C GLY A 62 7.54 -6.08 1.52
N SER A 63 6.91 -7.20 1.19
CA SER A 63 5.54 -7.16 0.66
C SER A 63 4.53 -6.69 1.70
N VAL A 64 3.68 -5.73 1.35
CA VAL A 64 2.61 -5.22 2.20
C VAL A 64 1.29 -5.48 1.51
N ARG A 65 0.34 -6.06 2.24
CA ARG A 65 -1.03 -6.22 1.79
C ARG A 65 -2.02 -5.70 2.83
N ILE A 66 -2.83 -4.74 2.42
CA ILE A 66 -3.84 -4.10 3.25
C ILE A 66 -5.20 -4.36 2.62
N THR A 67 -6.15 -4.75 3.46
CA THR A 67 -7.57 -4.79 3.11
C THR A 67 -8.33 -4.16 4.27
N GLY A 68 -9.08 -3.09 4.02
CA GLY A 68 -9.87 -2.43 5.06
C GLY A 68 -10.98 -1.58 4.44
N ARG A 69 -11.78 -0.94 5.29
CA ARG A 69 -12.91 -0.09 4.92
C ARG A 69 -12.91 1.12 5.84
N ASP A 70 -13.08 2.32 5.29
CA ASP A 70 -13.10 3.60 6.01
C ASP A 70 -11.75 3.94 6.69
N ASP A 71 -10.66 3.58 6.01
CA ASP A 71 -9.28 3.64 6.51
C ASP A 71 -8.50 4.85 6.00
N SER A 72 -7.80 5.52 6.94
CA SER A 72 -6.64 6.35 6.62
C SER A 72 -5.36 5.52 6.54
N VAL A 73 -4.92 5.19 5.32
CA VAL A 73 -3.76 4.32 5.07
C VAL A 73 -2.50 5.15 4.77
N ARG A 74 -1.45 4.97 5.57
CA ARG A 74 -0.12 5.53 5.32
C ARG A 74 0.96 4.45 5.29
N ILE A 75 1.58 4.28 4.13
CA ILE A 75 2.63 3.28 3.91
C ILE A 75 3.95 3.96 3.55
N THR A 76 5.03 3.46 4.14
CA THR A 76 6.39 3.69 3.67
C THR A 76 7.03 2.33 3.38
N ALA A 77 7.12 1.99 2.10
CA ALA A 77 7.82 0.81 1.59
C ALA A 77 9.23 1.22 1.13
N ARG A 78 10.20 0.32 1.31
CA ARG A 78 11.59 0.52 0.86
C ARG A 78 12.18 -0.82 0.44
N GLN A 79 12.86 -0.84 -0.70
CA GLN A 79 13.65 -1.98 -1.23
C GLN A 79 12.82 -3.19 -1.67
N ASP A 80 12.65 -3.34 -2.98
CA ASP A 80 12.21 -4.56 -3.70
C ASP A 80 10.93 -5.22 -3.12
N GLY A 81 10.00 -4.39 -2.66
CA GLY A 81 8.73 -4.80 -2.10
C GLY A 81 7.59 -4.79 -3.10
N SER A 82 6.45 -5.33 -2.66
CA SER A 82 5.19 -5.18 -3.39
C SER A 82 4.13 -4.67 -2.44
N VAL A 83 3.53 -3.53 -2.75
CA VAL A 83 2.45 -2.93 -1.97
C VAL A 83 1.13 -3.20 -2.68
N ARG A 84 0.22 -3.89 -2.01
CA ARG A 84 -1.14 -4.13 -2.49
C ARG A 84 -2.16 -3.60 -1.50
N ILE A 85 -2.95 -2.63 -1.93
CA ILE A 85 -4.02 -2.06 -1.12
C ILE A 85 -5.35 -2.35 -1.78
N THR A 86 -6.31 -2.80 -0.97
CA THR A 86 -7.72 -2.87 -1.34
C THR A 86 -8.47 -2.03 -0.31
N ALA A 87 -8.77 -0.81 -0.73
CA ALA A 87 -9.49 0.22 0.00
C ALA A 87 -11.01 0.08 -0.23
N GLY A 88 -11.76 0.43 0.81
CA GLY A 88 -13.21 0.44 0.91
C GLY A 88 -13.79 1.74 0.38
N GLN A 89 -14.64 2.40 1.17
CA GLN A 89 -15.24 3.70 0.88
C GLN A 89 -14.57 4.76 1.76
N ASP A 90 -14.56 6.03 1.35
CA ASP A 90 -14.07 7.16 2.16
C ASP A 90 -12.60 7.03 2.64
N ASP A 91 -11.76 6.31 1.89
CA ASP A 91 -10.38 6.02 2.26
C ASP A 91 -9.42 7.13 1.82
N SER A 92 -8.42 7.39 2.66
CA SER A 92 -7.31 8.28 2.32
C SER A 92 -6.00 7.51 2.28
N VAL A 93 -5.48 7.31 1.07
CA VAL A 93 -4.30 6.46 0.83
C VAL A 93 -3.08 7.32 0.52
N ARG A 94 -2.06 7.26 1.38
CA ARG A 94 -0.76 7.89 1.17
C ARG A 94 0.37 6.86 1.14
N ILE A 95 1.04 6.77 0.00
CA ILE A 95 2.16 5.83 -0.20
C ILE A 95 3.43 6.60 -0.54
N THR A 96 4.53 6.16 0.08
CA THR A 96 5.89 6.48 -0.35
C THR A 96 6.61 5.16 -0.56
N ALA A 97 7.05 4.91 -1.78
CA ALA A 97 7.69 3.68 -2.24
C ALA A 97 8.95 4.03 -3.06
N ALA A 98 9.88 3.09 -3.15
CA ALA A 98 11.08 3.20 -3.97
C ALA A 98 11.61 1.80 -4.29
N ASP A 99 11.88 1.54 -5.57
CA ASP A 99 12.25 0.22 -6.12
C ASP A 99 11.17 -0.86 -5.83
N ASP A 100 9.89 -0.50 -5.93
CA ASP A 100 8.74 -1.27 -5.51
C ASP A 100 7.68 -1.42 -6.61
N SER A 101 6.82 -2.44 -6.45
CA SER A 101 5.59 -2.58 -7.23
C SER A 101 4.36 -2.19 -6.41
N VAL A 102 3.65 -1.13 -6.83
CA VAL A 102 2.48 -0.60 -6.13
C VAL A 102 1.20 -0.92 -6.90
N ARG A 103 0.25 -1.58 -6.24
CA ARG A 103 -1.09 -1.84 -6.77
C ARG A 103 -2.16 -1.37 -5.79
N ILE A 104 -2.98 -0.43 -6.22
CA ILE A 104 -4.09 0.12 -5.43
C ILE A 104 -5.40 -0.18 -6.13
N THR A 105 -6.38 -0.60 -5.35
CA THR A 105 -7.78 -0.68 -5.74
C THR A 105 -8.59 0.02 -4.67
N ALA A 106 -9.13 1.18 -5.03
CA ALA A 106 -9.87 2.15 -4.24
C ALA A 106 -11.25 2.34 -4.92
N ARG A 107 -12.33 2.52 -4.16
CA ARG A 107 -13.72 2.61 -4.66
C ARG A 107 -14.51 3.65 -3.84
N HIS A 108 -15.09 4.65 -4.52
CA HIS A 108 -15.93 5.71 -3.93
C HIS A 108 -15.21 6.64 -2.94
N ASP A 109 -15.20 7.95 -3.24
CA ASP A 109 -14.85 9.02 -2.29
C ASP A 109 -13.41 8.93 -1.73
N ASP A 110 -12.51 8.32 -2.51
CA ASP A 110 -11.15 8.00 -2.08
C ASP A 110 -10.12 9.03 -2.54
N SER A 111 -9.24 9.48 -1.64
CA SER A 111 -8.10 10.32 -2.02
C SER A 111 -6.80 9.51 -2.06
N VAL A 112 -6.19 9.39 -3.24
CA VAL A 112 -4.96 8.63 -3.42
C VAL A 112 -3.78 9.55 -3.70
N ARG A 113 -2.77 9.52 -2.83
CA ARG A 113 -1.51 10.24 -3.02
C ARG A 113 -0.31 9.29 -3.00
N ILE A 114 0.41 9.23 -4.11
CA ILE A 114 1.62 8.39 -4.24
C ILE A 114 2.84 9.26 -4.54
N THR A 115 3.94 8.92 -3.88
CA THR A 115 5.28 9.34 -4.26
C THR A 115 6.10 8.09 -4.50
N ALA A 116 6.52 7.92 -5.74
CA ALA A 116 7.17 6.74 -6.27
C ALA A 116 8.49 7.13 -6.95
N ALA A 117 9.45 6.20 -6.94
CA ALA A 117 10.73 6.33 -7.63
C ALA A 117 11.25 4.94 -8.03
N ASP A 118 11.58 4.75 -9.31
CA ASP A 118 11.98 3.47 -9.90
C ASP A 118 10.93 2.35 -9.69
N ASP A 119 9.65 2.73 -9.67
CA ASP A 119 8.50 1.92 -9.32
C ASP A 119 7.60 1.56 -10.52
N SER A 120 6.85 0.46 -10.35
CA SER A 120 5.70 0.14 -11.18
C SER A 120 4.39 0.38 -10.44
N VAL A 121 3.65 1.40 -10.85
CA VAL A 121 2.43 1.86 -10.17
C VAL A 121 1.19 1.53 -11.00
N ARG A 122 0.26 0.77 -10.42
CA ARG A 122 -1.07 0.51 -11.00
C ARG A 122 -2.18 0.90 -10.04
N ILE A 123 -3.01 1.85 -10.45
CA ILE A 123 -4.12 2.36 -9.66
C ILE A 123 -5.43 2.14 -10.38
N THR A 124 -6.41 1.65 -9.63
CA THR A 124 -7.83 1.71 -10.00
C THR A 124 -8.51 2.44 -8.85
N ALA A 125 -9.01 3.63 -9.12
CA ALA A 125 -9.67 4.50 -8.14
C ALA A 125 -10.81 5.19 -8.86
N ASP A 126 -11.92 5.42 -8.18
CA ASP A 126 -13.12 6.05 -8.73
C ASP A 126 -13.19 7.55 -8.37
N ASP A 127 -12.04 8.18 -8.11
CA ASP A 127 -11.99 9.53 -7.57
C ASP A 127 -10.58 10.19 -7.75
N SER A 128 -10.24 11.17 -6.90
CA SER A 128 -9.05 12.01 -7.02
C SER A 128 -7.72 11.28 -6.76
N VAL A 129 -6.88 11.21 -7.80
CA VAL A 129 -5.56 10.56 -7.77
C VAL A 129 -4.44 11.57 -8.02
N ARG A 130 -3.48 11.66 -7.09
CA ARG A 130 -2.25 12.45 -7.25
C ARG A 130 -1.01 11.59 -7.16
N ILE A 131 -0.22 11.57 -8.23
CA ILE A 131 1.02 10.80 -8.31
C ILE A 131 2.18 11.74 -8.58
N THR A 132 3.28 11.53 -7.85
CA THR A 132 4.59 12.10 -8.16
C THR A 132 5.51 10.93 -8.44
N ALA A 133 5.98 10.85 -9.68
CA ALA A 133 6.74 9.75 -10.22
C ALA A 133 8.17 10.19 -10.61
N HIS A 134 9.10 9.23 -10.57
CA HIS A 134 10.49 9.40 -10.98
C HIS A 134 11.07 8.10 -11.52
N ASP A 135 11.27 8.02 -12.83
CA ASP A 135 11.71 6.84 -13.57
C ASP A 135 10.71 5.67 -13.44
N ASP A 136 9.41 5.99 -13.43
CA ASP A 136 8.33 5.06 -13.13
C ASP A 136 7.48 4.66 -14.34
N SER A 137 6.86 3.49 -14.22
CA SER A 137 5.74 3.08 -15.07
C SER A 137 4.42 3.21 -14.33
N VAL A 138 3.60 4.18 -14.71
CA VAL A 138 2.34 4.53 -14.04
C VAL A 138 1.14 4.19 -14.93
N ARG A 139 0.23 3.37 -14.42
CA ARG A 139 -1.08 3.08 -15.05
C ARG A 139 -2.22 3.43 -14.12
N ILE A 140 -3.05 4.38 -14.53
CA ILE A 140 -4.23 4.84 -13.79
C ILE A 140 -5.47 4.45 -14.58
N THR A 141 -6.46 3.91 -13.87
CA THR A 141 -7.81 3.70 -14.38
C THR A 141 -8.78 4.39 -13.43
N ALA A 142 -9.49 5.40 -13.93
CA ALA A 142 -10.43 6.23 -13.19
C ALA A 142 -11.76 6.37 -13.94
N ARG A 143 -12.82 6.88 -13.31
CA ARG A 143 -14.09 7.21 -13.99
C ARG A 143 -14.07 8.63 -14.57
N GLU A 144 -14.98 8.94 -15.49
CA GLU A 144 -14.96 10.17 -16.29
C GLU A 144 -15.07 11.48 -15.47
N ASP A 145 -15.66 11.45 -14.28
CA ASP A 145 -15.85 12.64 -13.44
C ASP A 145 -14.64 12.95 -12.52
N ASP A 146 -13.56 12.18 -12.64
CA ASP A 146 -12.48 12.17 -11.67
C ASP A 146 -11.26 13.02 -12.06
N SER A 147 -10.54 13.52 -11.05
CA SER A 147 -9.31 14.28 -11.24
C SER A 147 -8.05 13.42 -11.04
N ALA A 148 -7.38 13.07 -12.14
CA ALA A 148 -6.09 12.38 -12.11
C ALA A 148 -4.94 13.34 -12.44
N ARG A 149 -4.08 13.65 -11.45
CA ARG A 149 -2.90 14.50 -11.62
C ARG A 149 -1.61 13.70 -11.43
N THR A 150 -0.86 13.54 -12.51
CA THR A 150 0.47 12.92 -12.47
C THR A 150 1.55 13.98 -12.71
N THR A 151 2.57 13.99 -11.86
CA THR A 151 3.81 14.75 -12.09
C THR A 151 4.90 13.73 -12.34
N ALA A 152 5.41 13.71 -13.56
CA ALA A 152 6.33 12.70 -14.08
C ALA A 152 7.58 13.39 -14.69
N ARG A 153 8.73 12.72 -14.66
CA ARG A 153 10.00 13.15 -15.29
C ARG A 153 10.16 12.50 -16.67
N GLN A 154 11.26 12.82 -17.37
CA GLN A 154 11.45 12.56 -18.81
C GLN A 154 11.40 11.07 -19.18
N ASP A 155 11.77 10.16 -18.27
CA ASP A 155 11.84 8.73 -18.53
C ASP A 155 10.59 7.95 -18.04
N ASP A 156 9.58 8.67 -17.55
CA ASP A 156 8.34 8.07 -17.03
C ASP A 156 7.39 7.65 -18.14
N SER A 157 6.76 6.50 -17.96
CA SER A 157 5.68 6.02 -18.81
C SER A 157 4.34 6.14 -18.08
N VAL A 158 3.53 7.15 -18.42
CA VAL A 158 2.22 7.37 -17.79
C VAL A 158 1.08 7.02 -18.76
N ARG A 159 0.21 6.11 -18.34
CA ARG A 159 -1.04 5.77 -19.04
C ARG A 159 -2.25 5.99 -18.14
N ILE A 160 -3.13 6.90 -18.54
CA ILE A 160 -4.41 7.16 -17.86
C ILE A 160 -5.53 6.63 -18.76
N THR A 161 -6.47 5.89 -18.18
CA THR A 161 -7.67 5.39 -18.87
C THR A 161 -8.88 5.79 -18.06
N ALA A 162 -9.73 6.63 -18.64
CA ALA A 162 -11.04 6.92 -18.09
C ALA A 162 -12.02 5.82 -18.55
N LEU A 163 -12.81 5.29 -17.62
CA LEU A 163 -13.94 4.41 -17.89
C LEU A 163 -15.22 5.26 -17.86
N ALA A 164 -15.93 5.31 -18.97
CA ALA A 164 -17.28 5.85 -19.01
C ALA A 164 -18.21 4.95 -18.19
N ALA A 165 -19.08 5.56 -17.38
CA ALA A 165 -20.08 4.87 -16.56
C ALA A 165 -21.20 4.24 -17.41
#